data_AF-A0A378IB90-F1
#
_entry.id   AF-A0A378IB90-F1
#
_cell.length_a   1.000
_cell.length_b   1.000
_cell.length_c   1.000
_cell.angle_alpha   90.00
_cell.angle_beta   90.00
_cell.angle_gamma   90.00
#
_symmetry.space_group_name_H-M   'P 1'
#
loop_
_entity.id
_entity.type
_entity.pdbx_description
1 polymer ?
#
loop_
_entity_poly.entity_id
_entity_poly.type
_entity_poly.pdbx_seq_one_letter_code
_entity_poly.pdbx_strand_id
1 'polypeptide(L)'
;MRESDEIKPASQEKAPNTSMASNASLSQPDAPLISTAKDISRQIDTTKFNLNAFYRDDIKGIVWPLDVMKTVLHIKATQRIEKGNLVPFNYLVTEYKLPEDKPDYSFSDQPEFATLIDFLKKNHDKLPVGLRFQLAVLIDGHWTCVDNVITSRGIAAFNLDSVMDSRSRKFFQAYAIGLDQAKLFDSSYIYYIDVPSDGPFAPTPKKKVANMIQTDWVSCGIFVVDHLSFLSRTNVFPHLKKAVGDSDYRTLARADIPPALSPIFRLSQSHSLLDSLSKQQNETIATRKDSKKLGELDRAIVNTRKKGEKLLAEAKRYVQSEPQACQAIFSHNLVQQLADYANHYSKPVNDLVAYIYNALPQCQGLKDEEAIKLMHKLHQTILTDSSDTDKILTMLDITIRSLEQLNDVSAYRVLAGIISYAALNINDNSELFKFYEHILKSSTFGGLSNHTNSFFAKPSPLAPSLISHIEKAIKNQLLYNAAQGLSLGNTQQLDTLNHEVIQRFLNKPRAFATSETKSTQLVSQLDNLKEKPDPVKLKALTKELEDKRTEVLAEFNFKITPAPSSLGL
;
A
#
# COMPACT_ATOMS: atom_id res chain seq x y z
N MET A 1 -68.76 -36.17 34.85
CA MET A 1 -69.89 -35.23 34.65
C MET A 1 -69.57 -34.52 33.33
N ARG A 2 -70.06 -35.03 32.19
CA ARG A 2 -71.38 -34.73 31.59
C ARG A 2 -71.60 -33.23 31.54
N GLU A 3 -71.35 -32.65 30.36
CA GLU A 3 -72.34 -32.24 29.33
C GLU A 3 -72.40 -30.70 29.45
N SER A 4 -72.36 -29.86 28.42
CA SER A 4 -72.94 -29.85 27.07
C SER A 4 -72.80 -28.36 26.64
N ASP A 5 -72.78 -27.86 25.40
CA ASP A 5 -72.83 -28.39 24.06
C ASP A 5 -72.52 -27.24 23.09
N GLU A 6 -71.89 -27.60 21.96
CA GLU A 6 -72.13 -27.20 20.55
C GLU A 6 -72.32 -25.70 20.19
N ILE A 7 -71.80 -25.17 19.06
CA ILE A 7 -72.11 -25.56 17.68
C ILE A 7 -71.03 -25.03 16.70
N LYS A 8 -70.54 -25.92 15.82
CA LYS A 8 -69.84 -25.76 14.52
C LYS A 8 -70.89 -25.65 13.37
N PRO A 9 -70.63 -25.69 12.04
CA PRO A 9 -69.44 -25.49 11.17
C PRO A 9 -69.79 -24.59 9.94
N ALA A 10 -68.90 -24.31 8.97
CA ALA A 10 -68.74 -25.06 7.70
C ALA A 10 -67.61 -24.37 6.88
N SER A 11 -66.43 -24.98 6.71
CA SER A 11 -66.00 -25.85 5.61
C SER A 11 -65.78 -25.16 4.26
N GLN A 12 -64.54 -25.16 3.78
CA GLN A 12 -64.11 -25.95 2.60
C GLN A 12 -62.60 -25.84 2.35
N GLU A 13 -61.97 -27.01 2.18
CA GLU A 13 -60.60 -27.19 1.68
C GLU A 13 -60.48 -26.85 0.19
N LYS A 14 -59.34 -26.30 -0.21
CA LYS A 14 -58.48 -26.80 -1.31
C LYS A 14 -57.18 -25.98 -1.39
N ALA A 15 -56.04 -26.68 -1.46
CA ALA A 15 -54.70 -26.11 -1.69
C ALA A 15 -54.63 -25.35 -3.05
N PRO A 16 -53.67 -24.42 -3.24
CA PRO A 16 -52.40 -24.84 -3.84
C PRO A 16 -51.14 -24.00 -3.50
N ASN A 17 -49.99 -24.61 -3.83
CA ASN A 17 -48.77 -24.02 -4.39
C ASN A 17 -47.96 -22.94 -3.64
N THR A 18 -46.76 -23.39 -3.26
CA THR A 18 -45.46 -22.72 -3.48
C THR A 18 -45.47 -21.57 -4.49
N SER A 19 -45.34 -20.34 -4.01
CA SER A 19 -44.27 -19.38 -4.33
C SER A 19 -44.67 -18.03 -3.74
N MET A 20 -43.75 -17.36 -3.05
CA MET A 20 -43.52 -15.91 -3.07
C MET A 20 -42.65 -15.57 -1.86
N ALA A 21 -41.38 -15.31 -2.16
CA ALA A 21 -40.49 -14.60 -1.29
C ALA A 21 -41.10 -13.22 -0.99
N SER A 22 -41.42 -12.95 0.27
CA SER A 22 -41.77 -11.61 0.73
C SER A 22 -40.47 -10.81 0.86
N ASN A 23 -40.27 -9.89 -0.09
CA ASN A 23 -39.32 -8.79 -0.02
C ASN A 23 -39.52 -7.99 1.27
N ALA A 24 -38.72 -8.28 2.30
CA ALA A 24 -38.44 -7.30 3.34
C ALA A 24 -37.41 -6.32 2.77
N SER A 25 -37.90 -5.18 2.27
CA SER A 25 -37.03 -4.06 1.90
C SER A 25 -36.26 -3.62 3.13
N LEU A 26 -34.98 -3.96 3.18
CA LEU A 26 -33.98 -3.24 3.96
C LEU A 26 -34.09 -1.78 3.54
N SER A 27 -34.69 -0.96 4.39
CA SER A 27 -34.64 0.50 4.28
C SER A 27 -33.18 0.89 4.23
N GLN A 28 -32.72 1.27 3.03
CA GLN A 28 -31.45 1.94 2.85
C GLN A 28 -31.43 3.17 3.78
N PRO A 29 -30.35 3.43 4.53
CA PRO A 29 -30.20 4.74 5.15
C PRO A 29 -30.25 5.78 4.04
N ASP A 30 -31.05 6.84 4.24
CA ASP A 30 -31.20 7.94 3.30
C ASP A 30 -29.83 8.34 2.76
N ALA A 31 -29.65 8.22 1.44
CA ALA A 31 -28.44 8.70 0.79
C ALA A 31 -28.25 10.18 1.18
N PRO A 32 -27.06 10.61 1.64
CA PRO A 32 -26.86 12.00 2.03
C PRO A 32 -27.23 12.90 0.87
N LEU A 33 -28.03 13.94 1.15
CA LEU A 33 -28.40 14.98 0.18
C LEU A 33 -27.12 15.46 -0.51
N ILE A 34 -26.95 15.10 -1.80
CA ILE A 34 -25.78 15.49 -2.58
C ILE A 34 -25.79 17.02 -2.65
N SER A 35 -24.77 17.66 -2.07
CA SER A 35 -24.62 19.12 -2.12
C SER A 35 -24.64 19.59 -3.57
N THR A 36 -25.51 20.57 -3.86
CA THR A 36 -25.61 21.11 -5.23
C THR A 36 -24.35 21.90 -5.59
N ALA A 37 -24.05 22.03 -6.89
CA ALA A 37 -22.92 22.85 -7.36
C ALA A 37 -22.98 24.30 -6.83
N LYS A 38 -24.20 24.84 -6.66
CA LYS A 38 -24.45 26.16 -6.09
C LYS A 38 -24.09 26.21 -4.61
N ASP A 39 -24.44 25.19 -3.84
CA ASP A 39 -24.10 25.09 -2.41
C ASP A 39 -22.60 24.98 -2.20
N ILE A 40 -21.92 24.10 -2.95
CA ILE A 40 -20.47 23.95 -2.87
C ILE A 40 -19.78 25.27 -3.27
N SER A 41 -20.23 25.93 -4.33
CA SER A 41 -19.68 27.23 -4.74
C SER A 41 -19.82 28.30 -3.64
N ARG A 42 -20.96 28.33 -2.95
CA ARG A 42 -21.19 29.24 -1.81
C ARG A 42 -20.30 28.89 -0.62
N GLN A 43 -20.09 27.60 -0.32
CA GLN A 43 -19.18 27.16 0.72
C GLN A 43 -17.72 27.53 0.39
N ILE A 44 -17.30 27.41 -0.88
CA ILE A 44 -15.98 27.85 -1.36
C ILE A 44 -15.80 29.36 -1.16
N ASP A 45 -16.81 30.16 -1.52
CA ASP A 45 -16.76 31.62 -1.33
C ASP A 45 -16.67 32.00 0.16
N THR A 46 -17.42 31.29 1.01
CA THR A 46 -17.36 31.49 2.47
C THR A 46 -15.99 31.09 3.03
N THR A 47 -15.43 29.97 2.56
CA THR A 47 -14.07 29.53 2.93
C THR A 47 -13.03 30.58 2.52
N LYS A 48 -13.16 31.16 1.32
CA LYS A 48 -12.28 32.22 0.82
C LYS A 48 -12.38 33.51 1.66
N PHE A 49 -13.60 33.86 2.08
CA PHE A 49 -13.83 34.96 3.01
C PHE A 49 -13.14 34.68 4.36
N ASN A 50 -13.38 33.51 4.96
CA ASN A 50 -12.80 33.12 6.24
C ASN A 50 -11.26 33.09 6.22
N LEU A 51 -10.63 32.67 5.11
CA LEU A 51 -9.16 32.69 4.97
C LEU A 51 -8.56 34.09 5.09
N ASN A 52 -9.35 35.12 4.78
CA ASN A 52 -8.96 36.52 4.83
C ASN A 52 -9.49 37.26 6.06
N ALA A 53 -10.16 36.56 6.98
CA ALA A 53 -10.58 37.11 8.26
C ALA A 53 -9.38 37.59 9.08
N PHE A 54 -9.50 38.77 9.67
CA PHE A 54 -8.45 39.36 10.51
C PHE A 54 -8.65 38.98 11.97
N TYR A 55 -9.90 38.99 12.45
CA TYR A 55 -10.26 38.57 13.79
C TYR A 55 -10.98 37.22 13.78
N ARG A 56 -10.90 36.50 14.90
CA ARG A 56 -11.59 35.22 15.07
C ARG A 56 -13.11 35.36 14.95
N ASP A 57 -13.66 36.47 15.44
CA ASP A 57 -15.10 36.74 15.44
C ASP A 57 -15.65 37.04 14.02
N ASP A 58 -14.76 37.32 13.06
CA ASP A 58 -15.14 37.50 11.65
C ASP A 58 -15.37 36.15 10.93
N ILE A 59 -14.94 35.04 11.53
CA ILE A 59 -15.04 33.71 10.93
C ILE A 59 -16.48 33.22 10.98
N LYS A 60 -17.03 32.85 9.81
CA LYS A 60 -18.38 32.31 9.68
C LYS A 60 -18.37 30.79 9.57
N GLY A 61 -18.94 30.11 10.57
CA GLY A 61 -19.06 28.66 10.59
C GLY A 61 -17.71 27.94 10.58
N ILE A 62 -17.69 26.72 10.03
CA ILE A 62 -16.46 25.94 9.86
C ILE A 62 -15.63 26.57 8.73
N VAL A 63 -14.35 26.86 8.99
CA VAL A 63 -13.48 27.54 8.01
C VAL A 63 -13.40 26.75 6.70
N TRP A 64 -13.13 25.44 6.80
CA TRP A 64 -13.03 24.52 5.68
C TRP A 64 -14.12 23.45 5.83
N PRO A 65 -15.31 23.63 5.25
CA PRO A 65 -16.36 22.63 5.29
C PRO A 65 -15.94 21.31 4.63
N LEU A 66 -16.59 20.21 5.03
CA LEU A 66 -16.34 18.86 4.51
C LEU A 66 -16.39 18.79 2.98
N ASP A 67 -17.41 19.39 2.35
CA ASP A 67 -17.59 19.36 0.89
C ASP A 67 -16.48 20.10 0.14
N VAL A 68 -15.98 21.21 0.72
CA VAL A 68 -14.86 21.97 0.16
C VAL A 68 -13.58 21.12 0.19
N MET A 69 -13.32 20.40 1.30
CA MET A 69 -12.19 19.48 1.39
C MET A 69 -12.32 18.31 0.38
N LYS A 70 -13.49 17.68 0.30
CA LYS A 70 -13.79 16.62 -0.69
C LYS A 70 -13.50 17.10 -2.11
N THR A 71 -13.96 18.30 -2.46
CA THR A 71 -13.74 18.92 -3.78
C THR A 71 -12.25 19.15 -4.06
N VAL A 72 -11.51 19.73 -3.11
CA VAL A 72 -10.08 20.04 -3.29
C VAL A 72 -9.24 18.76 -3.44
N LEU A 73 -9.52 17.72 -2.65
CA LEU A 73 -8.80 16.45 -2.76
C LEU A 73 -9.17 15.68 -4.02
N HIS A 74 -10.44 15.70 -4.44
CA HIS A 74 -10.89 15.12 -5.71
C HIS A 74 -10.13 15.70 -6.90
N ILE A 75 -10.08 17.03 -7.01
CA ILE A 75 -9.33 17.72 -8.08
C ILE A 75 -7.85 17.31 -8.05
N LYS A 76 -7.26 17.15 -6.86
CA LYS A 76 -5.88 16.66 -6.74
C LYS A 76 -5.72 15.23 -7.22
N ALA A 77 -6.70 14.36 -6.99
CA ALA A 77 -6.70 12.98 -7.48
C ALA A 77 -6.76 12.97 -9.02
N THR A 78 -7.75 13.67 -9.60
CA THR A 78 -7.97 13.75 -11.05
C THR A 78 -6.74 14.32 -11.78
N GLN A 79 -6.19 15.43 -11.28
CA GLN A 79 -4.99 16.03 -11.88
C GLN A 79 -3.75 15.13 -11.85
N ARG A 80 -3.65 14.16 -10.92
CA ARG A 80 -2.55 13.18 -10.92
C ARG A 80 -2.73 12.20 -12.07
N ILE A 81 -3.96 11.72 -12.27
CA ILE A 81 -4.30 10.78 -13.34
C ILE A 81 -4.10 11.45 -14.71
N GLU A 82 -4.67 12.64 -14.93
CA GLU A 82 -4.59 13.39 -16.20
C GLU A 82 -3.16 13.71 -16.62
N LYS A 83 -2.28 14.00 -15.65
CA LYS A 83 -0.86 14.32 -15.91
C LYS A 83 0.00 13.07 -16.09
N GLY A 84 -0.58 11.87 -16.11
CA GLY A 84 0.15 10.61 -16.12
C GLY A 84 1.04 10.43 -14.88
N ASN A 85 0.74 11.12 -13.79
CA ASN A 85 1.51 11.03 -12.57
C ASN A 85 1.05 9.79 -11.78
N LEU A 86 1.84 8.72 -11.90
CA LEU A 86 1.61 7.41 -11.28
C LEU A 86 1.79 7.38 -9.75
N VAL A 87 1.59 8.51 -9.07
CA VAL A 87 1.60 8.58 -7.60
C VAL A 87 0.19 8.29 -7.10
N PRO A 88 -0.01 7.19 -6.33
CA PRO A 88 -1.32 6.81 -5.84
C PRO A 88 -1.87 7.88 -4.89
N PHE A 89 -3.20 7.99 -4.86
CA PHE A 89 -3.91 8.88 -3.96
C PHE A 89 -5.26 8.27 -3.58
N ASN A 90 -5.22 7.19 -2.79
CA ASN A 90 -6.40 6.63 -2.15
C ASN A 90 -6.64 7.43 -0.87
N TYR A 91 -7.83 8.04 -0.73
CA TYR A 91 -8.10 8.92 0.41
C TYR A 91 -9.50 8.72 0.98
N LEU A 92 -9.71 9.10 2.23
CA LEU A 92 -11.02 9.28 2.85
C LEU A 92 -11.09 10.70 3.41
N VAL A 93 -12.19 11.39 3.16
CA VAL A 93 -12.49 12.69 3.79
C VAL A 93 -13.74 12.54 4.61
N THR A 94 -13.62 12.73 5.91
CA THR A 94 -14.69 12.40 6.85
C THR A 94 -14.68 13.31 8.07
N GLU A 95 -15.75 13.27 8.84
CA GLU A 95 -15.90 13.98 10.11
C GLU A 95 -15.82 12.98 11.27
N TYR A 96 -15.20 13.37 12.37
CA TYR A 96 -15.15 12.61 13.60
C TYR A 96 -15.63 13.49 14.75
N LYS A 97 -16.66 13.01 15.45
CA LYS A 97 -17.19 13.65 16.66
C LYS A 97 -16.57 13.00 17.87
N LEU A 98 -16.00 13.82 18.76
CA LEU A 98 -15.47 13.33 20.02
C LEU A 98 -16.61 12.78 20.89
N PRO A 99 -16.45 11.61 21.55
CA PRO A 99 -17.42 11.16 22.53
C PRO A 99 -17.48 12.17 23.68
N GLU A 100 -18.63 12.81 23.90
CA GLU A 100 -18.79 13.79 24.98
C GLU A 100 -18.86 13.11 26.37
N ASP A 101 -19.36 11.87 26.44
CA ASP A 101 -19.71 11.19 27.71
C ASP A 101 -19.23 9.72 27.83
N LYS A 102 -18.45 9.19 26.88
CA LYS A 102 -17.99 7.79 26.91
C LYS A 102 -16.47 7.69 27.10
N PRO A 103 -15.98 6.90 28.08
CA PRO A 103 -14.56 6.57 28.18
C PRO A 103 -14.09 5.66 27.03
N ASP A 104 -15.05 5.04 26.31
CA ASP A 104 -14.77 4.11 25.25
C ASP A 104 -14.48 4.84 23.93
N TYR A 105 -13.30 4.56 23.38
CA TYR A 105 -12.84 4.97 22.06
C TYR A 105 -13.58 4.21 20.93
N SER A 106 -14.91 4.23 20.93
CA SER A 106 -15.78 3.51 19.98
C SER A 106 -16.00 4.30 18.68
N PHE A 107 -16.05 3.59 17.55
CA PHE A 107 -16.49 4.11 16.25
C PHE A 107 -17.99 3.86 15.96
N SER A 108 -18.77 3.38 16.94
CA SER A 108 -20.19 3.04 16.76
C SER A 108 -21.04 4.17 16.19
N ASP A 109 -20.72 5.41 16.55
CA ASP A 109 -21.44 6.61 16.14
C ASP A 109 -20.78 7.28 14.91
N GLN A 110 -19.84 6.57 14.25
CA GLN A 110 -19.00 7.04 13.15
C GLN A 110 -19.01 6.04 11.98
N PRO A 111 -20.08 6.03 11.15
CA PRO A 111 -20.34 4.93 10.20
C PRO A 111 -19.25 4.75 9.15
N GLU A 112 -18.63 5.84 8.65
CA GLU A 112 -17.56 5.76 7.65
C GLU A 112 -16.29 5.09 8.24
N PHE A 113 -15.91 5.43 9.48
CA PHE A 113 -14.77 4.81 10.16
C PHE A 113 -15.06 3.36 10.56
N ALA A 114 -16.25 3.08 11.11
CA ALA A 114 -16.67 1.72 11.43
C ALA A 114 -16.63 0.82 10.18
N THR A 115 -17.16 1.30 9.05
CA THR A 115 -17.13 0.59 7.77
C THR A 115 -15.70 0.33 7.30
N LEU A 116 -14.82 1.32 7.39
CA LEU A 116 -13.41 1.17 7.02
C LEU A 116 -12.70 0.13 7.91
N ILE A 117 -12.83 0.23 9.23
CA ILE A 117 -12.18 -0.69 10.17
C ILE A 117 -12.72 -2.12 9.99
N ASP A 118 -14.03 -2.29 9.84
CA ASP A 118 -14.64 -3.60 9.60
C ASP A 118 -14.20 -4.21 8.27
N PHE A 119 -14.08 -3.39 7.21
CA PHE A 119 -13.55 -3.86 5.94
C PHE A 119 -12.09 -4.33 6.08
N LEU A 120 -11.23 -3.52 6.70
CA LEU A 120 -9.83 -3.84 6.90
C LEU A 120 -9.67 -5.10 7.76
N LYS A 121 -10.49 -5.26 8.80
CA LYS A 121 -10.48 -6.43 9.69
C LYS A 121 -10.80 -7.72 8.93
N LYS A 122 -11.68 -7.64 7.94
CA LYS A 122 -12.10 -8.79 7.12
C LYS A 122 -11.15 -9.13 5.96
N ASN A 123 -10.34 -8.17 5.51
CA ASN A 123 -9.62 -8.30 4.24
C ASN A 123 -8.13 -7.92 4.30
N HIS A 124 -7.57 -7.54 5.44
CA HIS A 124 -6.16 -7.11 5.55
C HIS A 124 -5.17 -8.12 4.96
N ASP A 125 -5.41 -9.42 5.17
CA ASP A 125 -4.63 -10.54 4.63
C ASP A 125 -4.67 -10.63 3.09
N LYS A 126 -5.67 -10.00 2.47
CA LYS A 126 -5.86 -9.95 1.02
C LYS A 126 -5.42 -8.64 0.39
N LEU A 127 -5.08 -7.63 1.19
CA LEU A 127 -4.62 -6.34 0.69
C LEU A 127 -3.11 -6.38 0.42
N PRO A 128 -2.66 -5.83 -0.71
CA PRO A 128 -1.24 -5.87 -1.05
C PRO A 128 -0.40 -5.02 -0.10
N VAL A 129 0.71 -5.60 0.35
CA VAL A 129 1.71 -4.90 1.17
C VAL A 129 2.22 -3.67 0.41
N GLY A 130 2.41 -2.58 1.15
CA GLY A 130 2.80 -1.29 0.61
C GLY A 130 1.64 -0.48 0.01
N LEU A 131 0.40 -1.02 -0.02
CA LEU A 131 -0.77 -0.25 -0.43
C LEU A 131 -1.00 0.89 0.54
N ARG A 132 -1.18 2.10 0.01
CA ARG A 132 -1.29 3.33 0.80
C ARG A 132 -2.69 3.90 0.72
N PHE A 133 -3.15 4.44 1.83
CA PHE A 133 -4.35 5.26 1.88
C PHE A 133 -4.22 6.36 2.93
N GLN A 134 -4.94 7.45 2.74
CA GLN A 134 -4.78 8.66 3.52
C GLN A 134 -6.12 9.14 4.07
N LEU A 135 -6.12 9.66 5.29
CA LEU A 135 -7.32 10.18 5.94
C LEU A 135 -7.18 11.70 6.10
N ALA A 136 -8.19 12.45 5.69
CA ALA A 136 -8.43 13.83 6.08
C ALA A 136 -9.64 13.84 7.02
N VAL A 137 -9.44 14.30 8.26
CA VAL A 137 -10.45 14.16 9.31
C VAL A 137 -10.77 15.53 9.90
N LEU A 138 -12.06 15.87 9.86
CA LEU A 138 -12.61 17.07 10.49
C LEU A 138 -13.07 16.74 11.90
N ILE A 139 -12.57 17.47 12.90
CA ILE A 139 -12.88 17.28 14.31
C ILE A 139 -13.24 18.64 14.90
N ASP A 140 -14.52 18.85 15.21
CA ASP A 140 -15.05 20.10 15.78
C ASP A 140 -14.51 21.37 15.07
N GLY A 141 -14.57 21.38 13.73
CA GLY A 141 -14.12 22.50 12.91
C GLY A 141 -12.60 22.57 12.63
N HIS A 142 -11.80 21.60 13.11
CA HIS A 142 -10.35 21.52 12.87
C HIS A 142 -9.98 20.31 12.00
N TRP A 143 -9.06 20.51 11.05
CA TRP A 143 -8.61 19.46 10.15
C TRP A 143 -7.29 18.84 10.58
N THR A 144 -7.24 17.51 10.55
CA THR A 144 -6.04 16.71 10.75
C THR A 144 -5.89 15.63 9.68
N CYS A 145 -4.75 14.95 9.63
CA CYS A 145 -4.52 13.89 8.65
C CYS A 145 -3.74 12.68 9.17
N VAL A 146 -3.96 11.54 8.50
CA VAL A 146 -3.26 10.28 8.76
C VAL A 146 -2.78 9.69 7.43
N ASP A 147 -1.50 9.35 7.34
CA ASP A 147 -0.96 8.55 6.25
C ASP A 147 -0.84 7.09 6.69
N ASN A 148 -1.43 6.16 5.94
CA ASN A 148 -1.46 4.74 6.27
C ASN A 148 -0.76 3.92 5.19
N VAL A 149 -0.16 2.81 5.61
CA VAL A 149 0.32 1.76 4.71
C VAL A 149 -0.06 0.37 5.23
N ILE A 150 -0.49 -0.50 4.32
CA ILE A 150 -0.68 -1.92 4.58
C ILE A 150 0.69 -2.60 4.73
N THR A 151 0.89 -3.27 5.85
CA THR A 151 2.08 -4.08 6.14
C THR A 151 1.69 -5.55 6.28
N SER A 152 2.67 -6.45 6.32
CA SER A 152 2.42 -7.87 6.57
C SER A 152 1.89 -8.18 7.98
N ARG A 153 2.02 -7.25 8.94
CA ARG A 153 1.58 -7.44 10.34
C ARG A 153 0.29 -6.70 10.68
N GLY A 154 -0.11 -5.74 9.85
CA GLY A 154 -1.22 -4.83 10.14
C GLY A 154 -1.09 -3.54 9.35
N ILE A 155 -1.45 -2.42 9.98
CA ILE A 155 -1.48 -1.09 9.41
C ILE A 155 -0.52 -0.21 10.19
N ALA A 156 0.42 0.39 9.45
CA ALA A 156 1.30 1.41 9.99
C ALA A 156 0.70 2.79 9.67
N ALA A 157 0.66 3.68 10.68
CA ALA A 157 0.06 5.00 10.59
C ALA A 157 1.04 6.11 10.98
N PHE A 158 1.06 7.20 10.22
CA PHE A 158 1.68 8.47 10.61
C PHE A 158 0.60 9.54 10.76
N ASN A 159 0.38 9.92 12.01
CA ASN A 159 -0.64 10.88 12.43
C ASN A 159 -0.02 12.27 12.52
N LEU A 160 -0.53 13.19 11.71
CA LEU A 160 0.05 14.51 11.55
C LEU A 160 -1.02 15.59 11.73
N ASP A 161 -0.85 16.37 12.79
CA ASP A 161 -1.63 17.56 13.07
C ASP A 161 -0.73 18.80 13.07
N SER A 162 -1.17 19.87 12.39
CA SER A 162 -0.36 21.09 12.25
C SER A 162 -0.36 21.99 13.48
N VAL A 163 -1.37 21.87 14.34
CA VAL A 163 -1.57 22.69 15.55
C VAL A 163 -1.16 21.93 16.81
N MET A 164 -1.09 20.59 16.73
CA MET A 164 -0.95 19.66 17.84
C MET A 164 -2.10 19.81 18.83
N ASP A 165 -3.33 19.82 18.29
CA ASP A 165 -4.56 20.00 19.04
C ASP A 165 -4.91 18.76 19.89
N SER A 166 -5.47 18.97 21.09
CA SER A 166 -5.93 17.88 21.96
C SER A 166 -7.06 17.05 21.32
N ARG A 167 -7.90 17.66 20.49
CA ARG A 167 -8.97 17.00 19.73
C ARG A 167 -8.39 15.99 18.74
N SER A 168 -7.40 16.42 17.96
CA SER A 168 -6.66 15.55 17.03
C SER A 168 -5.95 14.42 17.77
N ARG A 169 -5.33 14.70 18.92
CA ARG A 169 -4.71 13.66 19.77
C ARG A 169 -5.72 12.60 20.20
N LYS A 170 -6.90 13.01 20.69
CA LYS A 170 -7.96 12.08 21.10
C LYS A 170 -8.41 11.21 19.92
N PHE A 171 -8.59 11.79 18.74
CA PHE A 171 -8.90 11.04 17.53
C PHE A 171 -7.78 10.04 17.17
N PHE A 172 -6.51 10.46 17.18
CA PHE A 172 -5.41 9.55 16.86
C PHE A 172 -5.30 8.38 17.84
N GLN A 173 -5.59 8.62 19.13
CA GLN A 173 -5.69 7.57 20.13
C GLN A 173 -6.87 6.63 19.82
N ALA A 174 -8.05 7.18 19.49
CA ALA A 174 -9.20 6.38 19.09
C ALA A 174 -8.90 5.50 17.88
N TYR A 175 -8.23 6.07 16.88
CA TYR A 175 -7.83 5.37 15.66
C TYR A 175 -6.83 4.24 15.96
N ALA A 176 -5.80 4.50 16.76
CA ALA A 176 -4.85 3.47 17.18
C ALA A 176 -5.54 2.34 17.96
N ILE A 177 -6.42 2.67 18.91
CA ILE A 177 -7.16 1.69 19.71
C ILE A 177 -8.11 0.87 18.85
N GLY A 178 -8.83 1.49 17.91
CA GLY A 178 -9.71 0.75 17.00
C GLY A 178 -8.96 -0.21 16.08
N LEU A 179 -7.75 0.17 15.61
CA LEU A 179 -6.87 -0.74 14.88
C LEU A 179 -6.39 -1.90 15.77
N ASP A 180 -6.02 -1.63 17.02
CA ASP A 180 -5.54 -2.65 17.97
C ASP A 180 -6.64 -3.65 18.34
N GLN A 181 -7.84 -3.15 18.65
CA GLN A 181 -9.02 -3.99 18.90
C GLN A 181 -9.42 -4.84 17.68
N ALA A 182 -9.17 -4.34 16.47
CA ALA A 182 -9.34 -5.09 15.23
C ALA A 182 -8.21 -6.08 14.93
N LYS A 183 -7.14 -6.11 15.74
CA LYS A 183 -5.89 -6.86 15.51
C LYS A 183 -5.18 -6.48 14.21
N LEU A 184 -5.28 -5.20 13.86
CA LEU A 184 -4.69 -4.61 12.66
C LEU A 184 -3.57 -3.62 12.98
N PHE A 185 -3.24 -3.41 14.25
CA PHE A 185 -2.23 -2.44 14.63
C PHE A 185 -0.83 -2.97 14.39
N ASP A 186 -0.03 -2.25 13.59
CA ASP A 186 1.39 -2.55 13.40
C ASP A 186 2.29 -1.49 14.04
N SER A 187 2.10 -0.22 13.67
CA SER A 187 2.83 0.89 14.27
C SER A 187 2.09 2.22 14.10
N SER A 188 2.27 3.13 15.04
CA SER A 188 1.66 4.46 15.01
C SER A 188 2.64 5.53 15.47
N TYR A 189 2.98 6.42 14.56
CA TYR A 189 3.83 7.57 14.82
C TYR A 189 2.98 8.82 14.85
N ILE A 190 3.16 9.68 15.85
CA ILE A 190 2.37 10.91 16.01
C ILE A 190 3.30 12.10 16.12
N TYR A 191 3.15 13.09 15.24
CA TYR A 191 3.80 14.37 15.44
C TYR A 191 3.08 15.17 16.52
N TYR A 192 3.57 15.05 17.77
CA TYR A 192 2.97 15.65 18.95
C TYR A 192 3.99 15.72 20.10
N ILE A 193 3.97 16.83 20.85
CA ILE A 193 4.68 17.02 22.11
C ILE A 193 3.63 17.32 23.16
N ASP A 194 3.61 16.48 24.17
CA ASP A 194 2.86 16.76 25.38
C ASP A 194 3.57 17.85 26.18
N VAL A 195 2.90 18.98 26.37
CA VAL A 195 3.38 20.04 27.27
C VAL A 195 2.25 20.34 28.24
N PRO A 196 2.46 20.14 29.55
CA PRO A 196 1.50 20.54 30.57
C PRO A 196 1.11 22.00 30.39
N SER A 197 -0.19 22.29 30.41
CA SER A 197 -0.69 23.66 30.41
C SER A 197 -0.72 24.15 31.85
N ASP A 198 -0.13 25.31 32.14
CA ASP A 198 -0.22 25.97 33.46
C ASP A 198 -1.62 26.59 33.71
N GLY A 199 -2.68 25.99 33.14
CA GLY A 199 -4.05 26.49 33.11
C GLY A 199 -4.51 26.98 31.72
N PRO A 200 -5.80 27.34 31.57
CA PRO A 200 -6.43 27.70 30.29
C PRO A 200 -6.04 29.08 29.74
N PHE A 201 -5.48 29.95 30.58
CA PHE A 201 -5.01 31.28 30.19
C PHE A 201 -3.48 31.39 30.11
N ALA A 202 -2.77 30.29 30.36
CA ALA A 202 -1.32 30.27 30.31
C ALA A 202 -0.84 30.48 28.85
N PRO A 203 0.21 31.28 28.63
CA PRO A 203 0.80 31.41 27.30
C PRO A 203 1.26 30.04 26.80
N THR A 204 1.02 29.76 25.51
CA THR A 204 1.45 28.51 24.89
C THR A 204 2.95 28.30 25.14
N PRO A 205 3.36 27.18 25.77
CA PRO A 205 4.75 26.96 26.12
C PRO A 205 5.67 27.07 24.90
N LYS A 206 6.84 27.70 25.06
CA LYS A 206 7.83 27.87 23.96
C LYS A 206 8.16 26.55 23.27
N LYS A 207 8.25 25.45 24.05
CA LYS A 207 8.48 24.10 23.53
C LYS A 207 7.36 23.64 22.59
N LYS A 208 6.09 23.96 22.89
CA LYS A 208 4.95 23.65 22.01
C LYS A 208 4.99 24.51 20.75
N VAL A 209 5.24 25.83 20.88
CA VAL A 209 5.37 26.75 19.74
C VAL A 209 6.47 26.34 18.76
N ALA A 210 7.61 25.84 19.27
CA ALA A 210 8.72 25.34 18.45
C ALA A 210 8.40 24.04 17.66
N ASN A 211 7.21 23.47 17.85
CA ASN A 211 6.73 22.28 17.17
C ASN A 211 5.41 22.49 16.42
N MET A 212 4.67 23.57 16.71
CA MET A 212 3.48 23.93 15.93
C MET A 212 3.85 24.36 14.52
N ILE A 213 3.24 23.74 13.52
CA ILE A 213 3.42 24.08 12.10
C ILE A 213 2.49 25.24 11.74
N GLN A 214 1.24 25.18 12.20
CA GLN A 214 0.21 26.21 12.05
C GLN A 214 0.07 27.00 13.35
N THR A 215 -0.08 28.32 13.23
CA THR A 215 -0.32 29.22 14.36
C THR A 215 -1.58 30.08 14.20
N ASP A 216 -2.20 30.11 13.01
CA ASP A 216 -3.48 30.80 12.79
C ASP A 216 -4.70 29.88 12.93
N TRP A 217 -5.90 30.46 12.85
CA TRP A 217 -7.19 29.77 13.02
C TRP A 217 -7.80 29.23 11.73
N VAL A 218 -7.19 29.53 10.57
CA VAL A 218 -7.88 29.42 9.27
C VAL A 218 -7.16 28.48 8.29
N SER A 219 -5.90 28.14 8.54
CA SER A 219 -5.06 27.45 7.57
C SER A 219 -5.08 25.91 7.67
N CYS A 220 -5.82 25.30 8.60
CA CYS A 220 -5.78 23.84 8.84
C CYS A 220 -6.08 23.02 7.59
N GLY A 221 -7.06 23.42 6.78
CA GLY A 221 -7.35 22.75 5.51
C GLY A 221 -6.20 22.85 4.50
N ILE A 222 -5.48 23.98 4.47
CA ILE A 222 -4.32 24.18 3.57
C ILE A 222 -3.19 23.22 3.94
N PHE A 223 -2.92 23.07 5.24
CA PHE A 223 -1.89 22.17 5.73
C PHE A 223 -2.23 20.71 5.46
N VAL A 224 -3.45 20.26 5.74
CA VAL A 224 -3.86 18.88 5.43
C VAL A 224 -3.69 18.57 3.95
N VAL A 225 -4.14 19.46 3.06
CA VAL A 225 -3.98 19.31 1.62
C VAL A 225 -2.50 19.27 1.20
N ASP A 226 -1.65 20.08 1.83
CA ASP A 226 -0.21 20.10 1.58
C ASP A 226 0.50 18.83 2.05
N HIS A 227 0.21 18.43 3.28
CA HIS A 227 0.78 17.29 3.98
C HIS A 227 0.41 16.00 3.27
N LEU A 228 -0.87 15.74 3.00
CA LEU A 228 -1.28 14.55 2.25
C LEU A 228 -0.62 14.48 0.87
N SER A 229 -0.52 15.62 0.18
CA SER A 229 0.17 15.70 -1.10
C SER A 229 1.66 15.39 -1.00
N PHE A 230 2.34 15.81 0.07
CA PHE A 230 3.74 15.49 0.32
C PHE A 230 3.90 14.01 0.70
N LEU A 231 3.17 13.55 1.71
CA LEU A 231 3.26 12.21 2.27
C LEU A 231 3.01 11.15 1.19
N SER A 232 2.04 11.37 0.28
CA SER A 232 1.76 10.45 -0.84
C SER A 232 2.95 10.18 -1.77
N ARG A 233 4.05 10.95 -1.66
CA ARG A 233 5.24 10.88 -2.52
C ARG A 233 6.53 10.59 -1.75
N THR A 234 6.40 10.28 -0.47
CA THR A 234 7.52 10.06 0.43
C THR A 234 7.33 8.73 1.15
N ASN A 235 8.41 7.95 1.32
CA ASN A 235 8.37 6.66 2.01
C ASN A 235 8.49 6.88 3.52
N VAL A 236 7.40 7.31 4.13
CA VAL A 236 7.33 7.77 5.52
C VAL A 236 7.90 6.75 6.51
N PHE A 237 7.40 5.52 6.46
CA PHE A 237 7.70 4.50 7.47
C PHE A 237 9.15 4.00 7.46
N PRO A 238 9.79 3.73 6.30
CA PRO A 238 11.23 3.46 6.26
C PRO A 238 12.09 4.57 6.90
N HIS A 239 11.76 5.85 6.66
CA HIS A 239 12.51 6.97 7.24
C HIS A 239 12.29 7.09 8.76
N LEU A 240 11.04 6.91 9.23
CA LEU A 240 10.73 6.92 10.66
C LEU A 240 11.40 5.76 11.39
N LYS A 241 11.29 4.53 10.87
CA LYS A 241 11.93 3.34 11.42
C LYS A 241 13.45 3.51 11.54
N LYS A 242 14.08 4.11 10.53
CA LYS A 242 15.53 4.42 10.55
C LYS A 242 15.89 5.46 11.60
N ALA A 243 15.02 6.47 11.81
CA ALA A 243 15.28 7.59 12.69
C ALA A 243 15.04 7.26 14.18
N VAL A 244 13.95 6.56 14.49
CA VAL A 244 13.50 6.35 15.87
C VAL A 244 13.31 4.88 16.26
N GLY A 245 13.61 3.94 15.37
CA GLY A 245 13.45 2.49 15.58
C GLY A 245 12.05 1.98 15.27
N ASP A 246 11.88 0.66 15.36
CA ASP A 246 10.56 0.03 15.36
C ASP A 246 9.86 0.32 16.69
N SER A 247 8.63 0.85 16.64
CA SER A 247 7.83 1.14 17.82
C SER A 247 6.35 0.94 17.50
N ASP A 248 5.64 0.30 18.43
CA ASP A 248 4.20 0.12 18.36
C ASP A 248 3.50 1.49 18.38
N TYR A 249 3.84 2.36 19.34
CA TYR A 249 3.33 3.73 19.40
C TYR A 249 4.43 4.74 19.79
N ARG A 250 4.60 5.80 19.00
CA ARG A 250 5.67 6.79 19.21
C ARG A 250 5.20 8.23 18.98
N THR A 251 5.35 9.08 20.00
CA THR A 251 5.24 10.53 19.84
C THR A 251 6.55 11.12 19.33
N LEU A 252 6.47 12.06 18.39
CA LEU A 252 7.58 12.70 17.70
C LEU A 252 7.54 14.21 17.92
N ALA A 253 8.68 14.76 18.28
CA ALA A 253 8.98 16.18 18.21
C ALA A 253 9.63 16.54 16.85
N ARG A 254 9.79 17.83 16.58
CA ARG A 254 10.51 18.38 15.42
C ARG A 254 11.91 17.78 15.25
N ALA A 255 12.60 17.50 16.35
CA ALA A 255 13.94 16.90 16.31
C ALA A 255 13.93 15.43 15.85
N ASP A 256 12.83 14.72 16.09
CA ASP A 256 12.66 13.31 15.72
C ASP A 256 12.24 13.13 14.25
N ILE A 257 11.79 14.21 13.59
CA ILE A 257 11.43 14.18 12.17
C ILE A 257 12.71 14.08 11.32
N PRO A 258 12.94 12.96 10.60
CA PRO A 258 14.13 12.80 9.79
C PRO A 258 14.18 13.83 8.66
N PRO A 259 15.38 14.14 8.11
CA PRO A 259 15.53 15.12 7.03
C PRO A 259 14.61 14.85 5.83
N ALA A 260 14.38 13.59 5.45
CA ALA A 260 13.48 13.23 4.35
C ALA A 260 12.01 13.65 4.58
N LEU A 261 11.60 13.81 5.84
CA LEU A 261 10.25 14.21 6.24
C LEU A 261 10.16 15.68 6.67
N SER A 262 11.26 16.41 6.76
CA SER A 262 11.27 17.84 7.11
C SER A 262 10.43 18.74 6.17
N PRO A 263 10.14 18.41 4.89
CA PRO A 263 9.27 19.24 4.07
C PRO A 263 7.83 19.38 4.57
N ILE A 264 7.38 18.60 5.57
CA ILE A 264 6.11 18.89 6.28
C ILE A 264 6.10 20.30 6.91
N PHE A 265 7.28 20.88 7.17
CA PHE A 265 7.45 22.22 7.74
C PHE A 265 7.49 23.35 6.71
N ARG A 266 7.42 23.05 5.41
CA ARG A 266 7.67 24.06 4.35
C ARG A 266 6.67 25.23 4.32
N LEU A 267 5.48 25.02 4.87
CA LEU A 267 4.44 26.05 4.99
C LEU A 267 4.31 26.57 6.42
N SER A 268 5.25 26.24 7.31
CA SER A 268 5.15 26.57 8.72
C SER A 268 5.02 28.08 8.93
N GLN A 269 4.10 28.44 9.84
CA GLN A 269 3.88 29.80 10.31
C GLN A 269 4.69 30.11 11.58
N SER A 270 5.32 29.11 12.18
CA SER A 270 6.13 29.27 13.40
C SER A 270 7.59 29.54 13.04
N HIS A 271 8.03 30.79 13.20
CA HIS A 271 9.45 31.14 13.07
C HIS A 271 10.31 30.34 14.05
N SER A 272 9.84 30.14 15.30
CA SER A 272 10.57 29.34 16.29
C SER A 272 10.78 27.90 15.87
N LEU A 273 9.82 27.29 15.16
CA LEU A 273 9.99 25.95 14.59
C LEU A 273 11.09 25.96 13.52
N LEU A 274 11.01 26.89 12.56
CA LEU A 274 11.94 26.99 11.45
C LEU A 274 13.38 27.30 11.91
N ASP A 275 13.54 28.19 12.89
CA ASP A 275 14.83 28.52 13.50
C ASP A 275 15.45 27.34 14.24
N SER A 276 14.62 26.42 14.72
CA SER A 276 15.07 25.24 15.47
C SER A 276 15.39 24.05 14.58
N LEU A 277 15.21 24.13 13.25
CA LEU A 277 15.54 23.04 12.33
C LEU A 277 17.04 22.74 12.34
N SER A 278 17.38 21.45 12.33
CA SER A 278 18.77 21.03 12.19
C SER A 278 19.34 21.40 10.83
N LYS A 279 20.68 21.44 10.72
CA LYS A 279 21.38 21.68 9.44
C LYS A 279 20.88 20.74 8.33
N GLN A 280 20.78 19.45 8.62
CA GLN A 280 20.32 18.45 7.64
C GLN A 280 18.86 18.69 7.21
N GLN A 281 17.97 19.04 8.15
CA GLN A 281 16.58 19.35 7.83
C GLN A 281 16.46 20.59 6.94
N ASN A 282 17.29 21.61 7.18
CA ASN A 282 17.34 22.83 6.37
C ASN A 282 17.87 22.58 4.95
N GLU A 283 18.71 21.56 4.76
CA GLU A 283 19.28 21.19 3.46
C GLU A 283 18.33 20.38 2.57
N THR A 284 17.23 19.86 3.11
CA THR A 284 16.24 19.08 2.34
C THR A 284 15.51 19.93 1.32
N ILE A 285 15.36 19.41 0.09
CA ILE A 285 14.55 20.02 -0.97
C ILE A 285 13.06 20.06 -0.56
N ALA A 286 12.49 21.25 -0.48
CA ALA A 286 11.11 21.47 -0.03
C ALA A 286 10.11 21.73 -1.18
N THR A 287 10.59 22.24 -2.32
CA THR A 287 9.77 22.51 -3.52
C THR A 287 10.33 21.81 -4.75
N ARG A 288 9.43 21.21 -5.56
CA ARG A 288 9.83 20.49 -6.78
C ARG A 288 10.23 21.40 -7.92
N LYS A 289 9.47 22.49 -8.09
CA LYS A 289 9.57 23.34 -9.28
C LYS A 289 10.92 24.07 -9.34
N ASP A 290 11.40 24.52 -8.19
CA ASP A 290 12.55 25.41 -8.09
C ASP A 290 13.69 24.78 -7.27
N SER A 291 13.54 23.52 -6.85
CA SER A 291 14.50 22.76 -6.02
C SER A 291 14.99 23.49 -4.77
N LYS A 292 14.21 24.44 -4.25
CA LYS A 292 14.59 25.24 -3.07
C LYS A 292 14.66 24.36 -1.84
N LYS A 293 15.70 24.57 -1.04
CA LYS A 293 15.87 23.89 0.25
C LYS A 293 14.96 24.52 1.30
N LEU A 294 14.65 23.76 2.35
CA LEU A 294 13.76 24.21 3.42
C LEU A 294 14.27 25.50 4.09
N GLY A 295 15.59 25.61 4.32
CA GLY A 295 16.21 26.80 4.91
C GLY A 295 16.21 28.04 4.02
N GLU A 296 15.93 27.89 2.71
CA GLU A 296 15.92 28.96 1.70
C GLU A 296 14.51 29.51 1.43
N LEU A 297 13.48 28.94 2.06
CA LEU A 297 12.10 29.38 1.84
C LEU A 297 11.89 30.75 2.47
N ASP A 298 11.25 31.63 1.70
CA ASP A 298 10.80 32.93 2.22
C ASP A 298 9.73 32.66 3.28
N ARG A 299 10.10 33.02 4.52
CA ARG A 299 9.37 32.73 5.76
C ARG A 299 8.18 33.67 5.97
N ALA A 300 7.95 34.61 5.05
CA ALA A 300 6.79 35.48 5.12
C ALA A 300 5.50 34.65 4.98
N ILE A 301 4.61 34.83 5.97
CA ILE A 301 3.27 34.24 6.18
C ILE A 301 2.31 34.32 4.96
N VAL A 302 2.77 34.87 3.84
CA VAL A 302 2.05 35.09 2.59
C VAL A 302 2.04 33.87 1.65
N ASN A 303 2.83 32.81 1.91
CA ASN A 303 2.79 31.60 1.06
C ASN A 303 1.63 30.64 1.37
N THR A 304 1.21 30.52 2.64
CA THR A 304 0.15 29.57 3.04
C THR A 304 -1.22 30.05 2.57
N ARG A 305 -1.62 31.29 2.86
CA ARG A 305 -2.92 31.83 2.43
C ARG A 305 -3.05 31.91 0.91
N LYS A 306 -2.03 32.39 0.19
CA LYS A 306 -2.02 32.39 -1.29
C LYS A 306 -2.21 30.99 -1.87
N LYS A 307 -1.62 29.96 -1.24
CA LYS A 307 -1.86 28.57 -1.63
C LYS A 307 -3.32 28.18 -1.42
N GLY A 308 -3.92 28.55 -0.28
CA GLY A 308 -5.35 28.38 -0.02
C GLY A 308 -6.23 29.04 -1.09
N GLU A 309 -5.98 30.30 -1.41
CA GLU A 309 -6.72 31.04 -2.44
C GLU A 309 -6.65 30.37 -3.81
N LYS A 310 -5.46 29.87 -4.19
CA LYS A 310 -5.28 29.13 -5.44
C LYS A 310 -6.09 27.82 -5.45
N LEU A 311 -6.05 27.06 -4.35
CA LEU A 311 -6.83 25.82 -4.22
C LEU A 311 -8.34 26.09 -4.35
N LEU A 312 -8.83 27.14 -3.69
CA LEU A 312 -10.25 27.51 -3.74
C LEU A 312 -10.66 28.05 -5.11
N ALA A 313 -9.80 28.82 -5.79
CA ALA A 313 -10.06 29.29 -7.14
C ALA A 313 -10.13 28.12 -8.14
N GLU A 314 -9.23 27.14 -8.02
CA GLU A 314 -9.27 25.91 -8.80
C GLU A 314 -10.55 25.10 -8.52
N ALA A 315 -10.93 24.96 -7.24
CA ALA A 315 -12.16 24.28 -6.83
C ALA A 315 -13.42 24.96 -7.37
N LYS A 316 -13.50 26.28 -7.26
CA LYS A 316 -14.64 27.06 -7.77
C LYS A 316 -14.80 26.87 -9.28
N ARG A 317 -13.69 26.95 -10.02
CA ARG A 317 -13.70 26.75 -11.47
C ARG A 317 -14.19 25.35 -11.83
N TYR A 318 -13.68 24.30 -11.16
CA TYR A 318 -14.06 22.91 -11.42
C TYR A 318 -15.56 22.66 -11.23
N VAL A 319 -16.12 23.10 -10.10
CA VAL A 319 -17.54 22.94 -9.78
C VAL A 319 -18.44 23.72 -10.75
N GLN A 320 -17.96 24.85 -11.29
CA GLN A 320 -18.70 25.67 -12.25
C GLN A 320 -18.61 25.16 -13.69
N SER A 321 -17.51 24.51 -14.08
CA SER A 321 -17.28 24.08 -15.46
C SER A 321 -17.88 22.72 -15.80
N GLU A 322 -18.16 21.87 -14.80
CA GLU A 322 -18.55 20.47 -15.00
C GLU A 322 -19.91 20.17 -14.34
N PRO A 323 -21.00 20.06 -15.10
CA PRO A 323 -22.33 19.75 -14.54
C PRO A 323 -22.39 18.44 -13.74
N GLN A 324 -21.52 17.48 -14.05
CA GLN A 324 -21.40 16.20 -13.34
C GLN A 324 -20.32 16.19 -12.25
N ALA A 325 -19.59 17.30 -12.03
CA ALA A 325 -18.49 17.34 -11.05
C ALA A 325 -18.96 16.97 -9.64
N CYS A 326 -20.16 17.40 -9.24
CA CYS A 326 -20.68 17.09 -7.91
C CYS A 326 -20.85 15.57 -7.72
N GLN A 327 -21.42 14.88 -8.71
CA GLN A 327 -21.59 13.43 -8.62
C GLN A 327 -20.23 12.72 -8.52
N ALA A 328 -19.23 13.13 -9.30
CA ALA A 328 -17.89 12.56 -9.27
C ALA A 328 -17.14 12.82 -7.94
N ILE A 329 -17.29 14.02 -7.36
CA ILE A 329 -16.67 14.38 -6.07
C ILE A 329 -17.19 13.49 -4.95
N PHE A 330 -18.50 13.23 -4.91
CA PHE A 330 -19.16 12.53 -3.80
C PHE A 330 -19.36 11.04 -4.04
N SER A 331 -19.06 10.51 -5.22
CA SER A 331 -19.05 9.07 -5.49
C SER A 331 -17.76 8.38 -5.02
N HIS A 332 -16.72 9.14 -4.68
CA HIS A 332 -15.45 8.60 -4.21
C HIS A 332 -15.63 7.79 -2.91
N ASN A 333 -15.24 6.53 -2.93
CA ASN A 333 -15.35 5.62 -1.79
C ASN A 333 -14.04 4.82 -1.61
N LEU A 334 -13.34 5.07 -0.49
CA LEU A 334 -12.09 4.38 -0.18
C LEU A 334 -12.29 2.86 -0.03
N VAL A 335 -13.35 2.43 0.66
CA VAL A 335 -13.61 1.01 0.92
C VAL A 335 -13.84 0.26 -0.39
N GLN A 336 -14.55 0.86 -1.34
CA GLN A 336 -14.74 0.28 -2.67
C GLN A 336 -13.41 0.14 -3.42
N GLN A 337 -12.57 1.17 -3.42
CA GLN A 337 -11.24 1.11 -4.04
C GLN A 337 -10.34 0.04 -3.42
N LEU A 338 -10.40 -0.14 -2.10
CA LEU A 338 -9.65 -1.19 -1.42
C LEU A 338 -10.25 -2.59 -1.68
N ALA A 339 -11.58 -2.69 -1.82
CA ALA A 339 -12.27 -3.95 -2.08
C ALA A 339 -11.86 -4.57 -3.42
N ASP A 340 -11.58 -3.75 -4.44
CA ASP A 340 -11.11 -4.24 -5.74
C ASP A 340 -9.81 -5.05 -5.61
N TYR A 341 -8.88 -4.64 -4.73
CA TYR A 341 -7.67 -5.42 -4.45
C TYR A 341 -7.97 -6.75 -3.76
N ALA A 342 -8.89 -6.76 -2.79
CA ALA A 342 -9.29 -7.97 -2.09
C ALA A 342 -10.01 -8.96 -3.02
N ASN A 343 -10.78 -8.45 -4.00
CA ASN A 343 -11.48 -9.25 -5.00
C ASN A 343 -10.52 -9.91 -6.00
N HIS A 344 -9.41 -9.23 -6.34
CA HIS A 344 -8.38 -9.75 -7.24
C HIS A 344 -7.21 -10.43 -6.51
N TYR A 345 -7.42 -10.79 -5.23
CA TYR A 345 -6.37 -11.40 -4.43
C TYR A 345 -5.91 -12.73 -5.02
N SER A 346 -4.60 -12.80 -5.27
CA SER A 346 -3.86 -14.04 -5.47
C SER A 346 -2.66 -14.04 -4.54
N LYS A 347 -2.47 -15.15 -3.82
CA LYS A 347 -1.32 -15.32 -2.93
C LYS A 347 0.01 -15.20 -3.70
N PRO A 348 0.26 -15.94 -4.80
CA PRO A 348 1.47 -15.80 -5.59
C PRO A 348 1.81 -14.36 -6.00
N VAL A 349 0.80 -13.57 -6.39
CA VAL A 349 0.99 -12.19 -6.81
C VAL A 349 1.30 -11.28 -5.61
N ASN A 350 0.54 -11.42 -4.52
CA ASN A 350 0.72 -10.62 -3.31
C ASN A 350 2.05 -10.91 -2.60
N ASP A 351 2.50 -12.17 -2.62
CA ASP A 351 3.79 -12.58 -2.06
C ASP A 351 4.95 -11.90 -2.79
N LEU A 352 4.88 -11.78 -4.11
CA LEU A 352 5.86 -11.05 -4.90
C LEU A 352 5.86 -9.55 -4.58
N VAL A 353 4.68 -8.94 -4.50
CA VAL A 353 4.52 -7.52 -4.14
C VAL A 353 5.10 -7.24 -2.75
N ALA A 354 4.84 -8.12 -1.78
CA ALA A 354 5.38 -8.02 -0.43
C ALA A 354 6.91 -8.16 -0.41
N TYR A 355 7.47 -9.10 -1.17
CA TYR A 355 8.92 -9.22 -1.32
C TYR A 355 9.54 -7.94 -1.87
N ILE A 356 8.99 -7.41 -2.97
CA ILE A 356 9.50 -6.20 -3.61
C ILE A 356 9.44 -5.03 -2.61
N TYR A 357 8.28 -4.76 -2.02
CA TYR A 357 8.09 -3.65 -1.07
C TYR A 357 9.12 -3.66 0.06
N ASN A 358 9.34 -4.84 0.68
CA ASN A 358 10.25 -4.99 1.80
C ASN A 358 11.74 -4.83 1.41
N ALA A 359 12.07 -5.07 0.15
CA ALA A 359 13.44 -4.99 -0.34
C ALA A 359 13.81 -3.62 -0.92
N LEU A 360 12.85 -2.84 -1.44
CA LEU A 360 13.09 -1.51 -2.04
C LEU A 360 13.90 -0.55 -1.15
N PRO A 361 13.72 -0.47 0.19
CA PRO A 361 14.52 0.41 1.04
C PRO A 361 16.03 0.12 1.03
N GLN A 362 16.45 -1.05 0.56
CA GLN A 362 17.86 -1.46 0.47
C GLN A 362 18.51 -0.99 -0.84
N CYS A 363 17.72 -0.66 -1.87
CA CYS A 363 18.20 -0.24 -3.18
C CYS A 363 18.72 1.20 -3.11
N GLN A 364 20.04 1.36 -3.05
CA GLN A 364 20.64 2.69 -3.00
C GLN A 364 20.37 3.46 -4.29
N GLY A 365 20.06 4.75 -4.17
CA GLY A 365 19.81 5.64 -5.32
C GLY A 365 18.36 5.65 -5.82
N LEU A 366 17.49 4.73 -5.39
CA LEU A 366 16.07 4.79 -5.71
C LEU A 366 15.39 5.89 -4.89
N LYS A 367 14.81 6.90 -5.55
CA LYS A 367 14.10 7.98 -4.83
C LYS A 367 12.75 7.49 -4.32
N ASP A 368 12.29 8.07 -3.21
CA ASP A 368 10.99 7.71 -2.61
C ASP A 368 9.82 7.73 -3.61
N GLU A 369 9.72 8.78 -4.42
CA GLU A 369 8.65 8.89 -5.40
C GLU A 369 8.75 7.82 -6.50
N GLU A 370 9.96 7.43 -6.90
CA GLU A 370 10.18 6.38 -7.90
C GLU A 370 9.79 5.01 -7.32
N ALA A 371 10.15 4.74 -6.07
CA ALA A 371 9.71 3.54 -5.34
C ALA A 371 8.17 3.50 -5.21
N ILE A 372 7.52 4.61 -4.90
CA ILE A 372 6.06 4.70 -4.78
C ILE A 372 5.38 4.49 -6.14
N LYS A 373 5.92 5.08 -7.22
CA LYS A 373 5.41 4.86 -8.58
C LYS A 373 5.58 3.42 -9.03
N LEU A 374 6.71 2.79 -8.69
CA LEU A 374 6.94 1.37 -8.91
C LEU A 374 5.87 0.55 -8.18
N MET A 375 5.71 0.72 -6.87
CA MET A 375 4.71 -0.01 -6.09
C MET A 375 3.29 0.21 -6.63
N HIS A 376 2.94 1.42 -7.01
CA HIS A 376 1.63 1.69 -7.61
C HIS A 376 1.42 0.92 -8.91
N LYS A 377 2.40 0.87 -9.81
CA LYS A 377 2.30 0.05 -11.04
C LYS A 377 2.10 -1.43 -10.70
N LEU A 378 2.83 -1.96 -9.73
CA LEU A 378 2.67 -3.34 -9.29
C LEU A 378 1.26 -3.59 -8.72
N HIS A 379 0.76 -2.68 -7.87
CA HIS A 379 -0.61 -2.77 -7.37
C HIS A 379 -1.63 -2.71 -8.52
N GLN A 380 -1.45 -1.85 -9.53
CA GLN A 380 -2.34 -1.83 -10.69
C GLN A 380 -2.31 -3.13 -11.50
N THR A 381 -1.18 -3.84 -11.57
CA THR A 381 -1.12 -5.17 -12.18
C THR A 381 -1.97 -6.22 -11.44
N ILE A 382 -2.19 -6.08 -10.13
CA ILE A 382 -3.09 -6.98 -9.39
C ILE A 382 -4.52 -6.89 -9.93
N LEU A 383 -4.96 -5.68 -10.27
CA LEU A 383 -6.33 -5.38 -10.71
C LEU A 383 -6.65 -5.79 -12.14
N THR A 384 -5.71 -6.41 -12.88
CA THR A 384 -5.98 -6.90 -14.23
C THR A 384 -6.67 -8.28 -14.19
N ASP A 385 -7.39 -8.63 -15.24
CA ASP A 385 -8.03 -9.95 -15.39
C ASP A 385 -7.06 -11.05 -15.91
N SER A 386 -5.76 -10.76 -15.93
CA SER A 386 -4.73 -11.69 -16.44
C SER A 386 -4.47 -12.85 -15.47
N SER A 387 -3.85 -13.94 -15.97
CA SER A 387 -3.42 -15.05 -15.13
C SER A 387 -2.35 -14.61 -14.11
N ASP A 388 -2.19 -15.35 -13.02
CA ASP A 388 -1.16 -15.06 -12.01
C ASP A 388 0.24 -15.07 -12.60
N THR A 389 0.54 -16.01 -13.51
CA THR A 389 1.83 -16.09 -14.21
C THR A 389 2.05 -14.83 -15.05
N ASP A 390 1.04 -14.38 -15.81
CA ASP A 390 1.15 -13.15 -16.61
C ASP A 390 1.33 -11.90 -15.74
N LYS A 391 0.62 -11.83 -14.60
CA LYS A 391 0.79 -10.75 -13.62
C LYS A 391 2.20 -10.73 -13.06
N ILE A 392 2.74 -11.89 -12.67
CA ILE A 392 4.11 -12.03 -12.15
C ILE A 392 5.15 -11.62 -13.21
N LEU A 393 5.00 -12.06 -14.46
CA LEU A 393 5.90 -11.67 -15.55
C LEU A 393 5.81 -10.16 -15.85
N THR A 394 4.61 -9.59 -15.83
CA THR A 394 4.41 -8.14 -15.98
C THR A 394 5.10 -7.37 -14.84
N MET A 395 4.98 -7.84 -13.60
CA MET A 395 5.65 -7.24 -12.44
C MET A 395 7.17 -7.34 -12.55
N LEU A 396 7.70 -8.46 -13.05
CA LEU A 396 9.12 -8.63 -13.34
C LEU A 396 9.59 -7.57 -14.34
N ASP A 397 8.91 -7.41 -15.47
CA ASP A 397 9.27 -6.42 -16.50
C ASP A 397 9.24 -4.99 -15.97
N ILE A 398 8.20 -4.64 -15.20
CA ILE A 398 8.08 -3.33 -14.54
C ILE A 398 9.28 -3.09 -13.61
N THR A 399 9.68 -4.12 -12.86
CA THR A 399 10.74 -4.00 -11.86
C THR A 399 12.13 -3.97 -12.48
N ILE A 400 12.41 -4.77 -13.53
CA ILE A 400 13.65 -4.69 -14.32
C ILE A 400 13.87 -3.26 -14.81
N ARG A 401 12.87 -2.68 -15.49
CA ARG A 401 12.97 -1.32 -16.05
C ARG A 401 13.26 -0.25 -14.99
N SER A 402 12.83 -0.49 -13.74
CA SER A 402 12.96 0.47 -12.64
C SER A 402 14.26 0.31 -11.86
N LEU A 403 14.77 -0.92 -11.69
CA LEU A 403 15.91 -1.20 -10.81
C LEU A 403 17.23 -1.40 -11.57
N GLU A 404 17.20 -1.88 -12.81
CA GLU A 404 18.41 -2.16 -13.60
C GLU A 404 19.30 -0.91 -13.76
N GLN A 405 18.67 0.27 -13.84
CA GLN A 405 19.33 1.56 -14.05
C GLN A 405 20.16 2.02 -12.83
N LEU A 406 19.94 1.45 -11.65
CA LEU A 406 20.59 1.90 -10.41
C LEU A 406 22.05 1.43 -10.30
N ASN A 407 22.44 0.41 -11.05
CA ASN A 407 23.75 -0.25 -10.95
C ASN A 407 24.19 -0.56 -9.49
N ASP A 408 23.22 -0.89 -8.64
CA ASP A 408 23.39 -1.17 -7.21
C ASP A 408 23.29 -2.68 -6.95
N VAL A 409 24.16 -3.20 -6.09
CA VAL A 409 24.21 -4.65 -5.78
C VAL A 409 22.89 -5.09 -5.15
N SER A 410 22.29 -4.28 -4.29
CA SER A 410 21.01 -4.62 -3.64
C SER A 410 19.88 -4.66 -4.66
N ALA A 411 19.83 -3.70 -5.59
CA ALA A 411 18.90 -3.71 -6.72
C ALA A 411 19.00 -5.01 -7.56
N TYR A 412 20.21 -5.46 -7.90
CA TYR A 412 20.40 -6.72 -8.64
C TYR A 412 20.04 -7.96 -7.81
N ARG A 413 20.26 -7.96 -6.49
CA ARG A 413 19.78 -9.05 -5.61
C ARG A 413 18.26 -9.12 -5.59
N VAL A 414 17.58 -7.97 -5.54
CA VAL A 414 16.12 -7.90 -5.64
C VAL A 414 15.67 -8.48 -6.97
N LEU A 415 16.24 -8.04 -8.10
CA LEU A 415 15.94 -8.57 -9.43
C LEU A 415 16.17 -10.08 -9.52
N ALA A 416 17.26 -10.60 -8.97
CA ALA A 416 17.53 -12.03 -8.97
C ALA A 416 16.47 -12.84 -8.21
N GLY A 417 15.99 -12.32 -7.06
CA GLY A 417 14.88 -12.91 -6.33
C GLY A 417 13.56 -12.88 -7.12
N ILE A 418 13.23 -11.75 -7.77
CA ILE A 418 12.01 -11.63 -8.61
C ILE A 418 12.07 -12.57 -9.81
N ILE A 419 13.21 -12.64 -10.50
CA ILE A 419 13.41 -13.53 -11.65
C ILE A 419 13.28 -14.99 -11.22
N SER A 420 13.88 -15.36 -10.09
CA SER A 420 13.77 -16.71 -9.54
C SER A 420 12.31 -17.02 -9.19
N TYR A 421 11.60 -16.08 -8.56
CA TYR A 421 10.19 -16.22 -8.24
C TYR A 421 9.32 -16.40 -9.49
N ALA A 422 9.56 -15.59 -10.54
CA ALA A 422 8.87 -15.71 -11.81
C ALA A 422 9.12 -17.07 -12.47
N ALA A 423 10.39 -17.51 -12.53
CA ALA A 423 10.75 -18.83 -13.05
C ALA A 423 9.98 -19.95 -12.34
N LEU A 424 9.88 -19.90 -11.00
CA LEU A 424 9.17 -20.89 -10.19
C LEU A 424 7.64 -20.88 -10.38
N ASN A 425 7.08 -19.91 -11.11
CA ASN A 425 5.65 -19.80 -11.41
C ASN A 425 5.31 -20.05 -12.90
N ILE A 426 6.30 -20.45 -13.72
CA ILE A 426 6.09 -20.90 -15.11
C ILE A 426 5.99 -22.43 -15.11
N ASN A 427 4.79 -22.93 -15.39
CA ASN A 427 4.47 -24.36 -15.30
C ASN A 427 4.71 -25.14 -16.62
N ASP A 428 5.03 -24.44 -17.70
CA ASP A 428 5.41 -25.05 -18.98
C ASP A 428 6.92 -24.97 -19.21
N ASN A 429 7.55 -26.11 -19.52
CA ASN A 429 9.01 -26.22 -19.69
C ASN A 429 9.53 -25.53 -20.95
N SER A 430 8.73 -25.46 -22.02
CA SER A 430 9.10 -24.74 -23.24
C SER A 430 9.11 -23.23 -22.99
N GLU A 431 8.06 -22.71 -22.33
CA GLU A 431 7.98 -21.31 -21.93
C GLU A 431 9.05 -20.93 -20.91
N LEU A 432 9.28 -21.77 -19.89
CA LEU A 432 10.30 -21.53 -18.87
C LEU A 432 11.71 -21.46 -19.48
N PHE A 433 12.01 -22.32 -20.45
CA PHE A 433 13.31 -22.28 -21.11
C PHE A 433 13.45 -21.07 -22.03
N LYS A 434 12.40 -20.67 -22.76
CA LYS A 434 12.38 -19.40 -23.53
C LYS A 434 12.56 -18.18 -22.63
N PHE A 435 11.93 -18.19 -21.46
CA PHE A 435 12.10 -17.16 -20.43
C PHE A 435 13.57 -17.04 -20.00
N TYR A 436 14.24 -18.18 -19.77
CA TYR A 436 15.68 -18.21 -19.48
C TYR A 436 16.52 -17.64 -20.63
N GLU A 437 16.26 -18.06 -21.87
CA GLU A 437 16.98 -17.54 -23.04
C GLU A 437 16.78 -16.02 -23.21
N HIS A 438 15.61 -15.50 -22.86
CA HIS A 438 15.35 -14.07 -22.86
C HIS A 438 16.19 -13.33 -21.83
N ILE A 439 16.30 -13.87 -20.61
CA ILE A 439 17.17 -13.30 -19.56
C ILE A 439 18.61 -13.23 -20.04
N LEU A 440 19.15 -14.29 -20.65
CA LEU A 440 20.52 -14.31 -21.17
C LEU A 440 20.80 -13.24 -22.24
N LYS A 441 19.78 -12.86 -23.01
CA LYS A 441 19.87 -11.84 -24.06
C LYS A 441 19.56 -10.43 -23.55
N SER A 442 19.03 -10.30 -22.35
CA SER A 442 18.65 -9.02 -21.75
C SER A 442 19.89 -8.22 -21.29
N SER A 443 19.76 -6.90 -21.21
CA SER A 443 20.78 -6.03 -20.60
C SER A 443 21.06 -6.38 -19.13
N THR A 444 20.07 -6.98 -18.45
CA THR A 444 20.14 -7.26 -17.01
C THR A 444 21.12 -8.40 -16.72
N PHE A 445 21.37 -9.27 -17.70
CA PHE A 445 22.32 -10.38 -17.61
C PHE A 445 23.71 -9.94 -17.17
N GLY A 446 24.21 -8.80 -17.69
CA GLY A 446 25.53 -8.29 -17.36
C GLY A 446 25.66 -8.01 -15.85
N GLY A 447 24.67 -7.35 -15.26
CA GLY A 447 24.66 -7.10 -13.82
C GLY A 447 24.42 -8.35 -12.99
N LEU A 448 23.57 -9.29 -13.44
CA LEU A 448 23.34 -10.57 -12.75
C LEU A 448 24.58 -11.47 -12.75
N SER A 449 25.42 -11.38 -13.79
CA SER A 449 26.64 -12.15 -13.92
C SER A 449 27.80 -11.59 -13.09
N ASN A 450 27.79 -10.28 -12.84
CA ASN A 450 28.88 -9.57 -12.17
C ASN A 450 28.68 -9.37 -10.66
N HIS A 451 27.46 -9.56 -10.14
CA HIS A 451 27.12 -9.41 -8.73
C HIS A 451 26.88 -10.75 -8.03
N THR A 452 26.98 -10.76 -6.69
CA THR A 452 26.77 -11.96 -5.86
C THR A 452 25.68 -11.76 -4.80
N ASN A 453 25.11 -12.87 -4.34
CA ASN A 453 24.18 -12.89 -3.20
C ASN A 453 24.88 -12.93 -1.83
N SER A 454 26.18 -12.57 -1.77
CA SER A 454 27.03 -12.76 -0.59
C SER A 454 27.79 -11.47 -0.23
N PHE A 455 28.55 -11.47 0.87
CA PHE A 455 29.44 -10.35 1.20
C PHE A 455 30.58 -10.14 0.20
N PHE A 456 30.85 -11.09 -0.70
CA PHE A 456 31.94 -10.99 -1.66
C PHE A 456 31.61 -10.05 -2.82
N ALA A 457 32.55 -9.15 -3.13
CA ALA A 457 32.40 -8.13 -4.17
C ALA A 457 32.38 -8.70 -5.60
N LYS A 458 32.90 -9.91 -5.83
CA LYS A 458 32.96 -10.56 -7.15
C LYS A 458 32.57 -12.04 -7.07
N PRO A 459 31.98 -12.61 -8.14
CA PRO A 459 31.69 -14.02 -8.22
C PRO A 459 32.94 -14.89 -8.06
N SER A 460 32.79 -15.99 -7.35
CA SER A 460 33.81 -17.02 -7.17
C SER A 460 33.15 -18.39 -6.95
N PRO A 461 33.89 -19.50 -6.93
CA PRO A 461 33.34 -20.81 -6.59
C PRO A 461 32.64 -20.84 -5.20
N LEU A 462 33.08 -20.01 -4.25
CA LEU A 462 32.50 -19.89 -2.92
C LEU A 462 31.34 -18.87 -2.84
N ALA A 463 31.23 -18.01 -3.84
CA ALA A 463 30.23 -16.94 -3.93
C ALA A 463 29.71 -16.84 -5.36
N PRO A 464 28.78 -17.73 -5.77
CA PRO A 464 28.27 -17.74 -7.13
C PRO A 464 27.65 -16.39 -7.53
N SER A 465 27.63 -16.12 -8.83
CA SER A 465 26.93 -14.98 -9.38
C SER A 465 25.43 -15.12 -9.20
N LEU A 466 24.69 -14.00 -9.21
CA LEU A 466 23.24 -14.01 -9.07
C LEU A 466 22.56 -14.84 -10.17
N ILE A 467 23.11 -14.84 -11.39
CA ILE A 467 22.59 -15.69 -12.47
C ILE A 467 22.65 -17.18 -12.12
N SER A 468 23.67 -17.66 -11.39
CA SER A 468 23.73 -19.07 -10.97
C SER A 468 22.62 -19.46 -9.98
N HIS A 469 22.10 -18.50 -9.20
CA HIS A 469 20.94 -18.73 -8.34
C HIS A 469 19.64 -18.82 -9.16
N ILE A 470 19.49 -17.97 -10.19
CA ILE A 470 18.38 -18.03 -11.14
C ILE A 470 18.40 -19.37 -11.90
N GLU A 471 19.57 -19.82 -12.35
CA GLU A 471 19.72 -21.11 -13.02
C GLU A 471 19.31 -22.28 -12.11
N LYS A 472 19.59 -22.20 -10.80
CA LYS A 472 19.11 -23.18 -9.81
C LYS A 472 17.57 -23.20 -9.77
N ALA A 473 16.92 -22.03 -9.76
CA ALA A 473 15.46 -21.92 -9.79
C ALA A 473 14.87 -22.59 -11.03
N ILE A 474 15.39 -22.26 -12.21
CA ILE A 474 14.93 -22.79 -13.51
C ILE A 474 15.12 -24.30 -13.58
N LYS A 475 16.29 -24.82 -13.22
CA LYS A 475 16.56 -26.27 -13.20
C LYS A 475 15.57 -27.01 -12.31
N ASN A 476 15.31 -26.47 -11.13
CA ASN A 476 14.38 -27.09 -10.19
C ASN A 476 12.94 -27.06 -10.71
N GLN A 477 12.50 -25.93 -11.29
CA GLN A 477 11.16 -25.83 -11.87
C GLN A 477 10.99 -26.74 -13.09
N LEU A 478 11.99 -26.85 -13.98
CA LEU A 478 11.96 -27.76 -15.13
C LEU A 478 11.68 -29.21 -14.69
N LEU A 479 12.39 -29.67 -13.66
CA LEU A 479 12.21 -30.99 -13.08
C LEU A 479 10.87 -31.14 -12.36
N TYR A 480 10.43 -30.10 -11.64
CA TYR A 480 9.15 -30.09 -10.95
C TYR A 480 7.96 -30.20 -11.92
N ASN A 481 7.96 -29.41 -13.00
CA ASN A 481 6.95 -29.45 -14.06
C ASN A 481 6.91 -30.84 -14.72
N ALA A 482 8.06 -31.48 -14.95
CA ALA A 482 8.13 -32.83 -15.49
C ALA A 482 7.55 -33.87 -14.53
N ALA A 483 7.87 -33.78 -13.22
CA ALA A 483 7.30 -34.67 -12.20
C ALA A 483 5.77 -34.49 -12.05
N GLN A 484 5.29 -33.24 -12.06
CA GLN A 484 3.86 -32.90 -12.04
C GLN A 484 3.16 -33.41 -13.31
N GLY A 485 3.74 -33.19 -14.49
CA GLY A 485 3.24 -33.71 -15.76
C GLY A 485 3.06 -35.22 -15.72
N LEU A 486 4.08 -35.97 -15.29
CA LEU A 486 3.98 -37.42 -15.13
C LEU A 486 2.88 -37.84 -14.17
N SER A 487 2.69 -37.09 -13.06
CA SER A 487 1.63 -37.40 -12.08
C SER A 487 0.22 -37.24 -12.65
N LEU A 488 0.07 -36.39 -13.68
CA LEU A 488 -1.15 -36.17 -14.44
C LEU A 488 -1.25 -37.04 -15.70
N GLY A 489 -0.30 -37.97 -15.92
CA GLY A 489 -0.24 -38.81 -17.11
C GLY A 489 0.22 -38.10 -18.38
N ASN A 490 0.82 -36.91 -18.27
CA ASN A 490 1.34 -36.13 -19.39
C ASN A 490 2.87 -36.19 -19.45
N THR A 491 3.43 -36.75 -20.53
CA THR A 491 4.89 -36.89 -20.70
C THR A 491 5.55 -35.67 -21.35
N GLN A 492 4.78 -34.75 -21.95
CA GLN A 492 5.32 -33.65 -22.76
C GLN A 492 6.33 -32.78 -22.01
N GLN A 493 6.07 -32.51 -20.72
CA GLN A 493 6.97 -31.72 -19.87
C GLN A 493 8.32 -32.41 -19.65
N LEU A 494 8.31 -33.74 -19.47
CA LEU A 494 9.54 -34.55 -19.37
C LEU A 494 10.23 -34.68 -20.74
N ASP A 495 9.48 -34.92 -21.81
CA ASP A 495 10.04 -35.05 -23.17
C ASP A 495 10.76 -33.77 -23.61
N THR A 496 10.29 -32.60 -23.16
CA THR A 496 10.97 -31.32 -23.38
C THR A 496 12.38 -31.30 -22.77
N LEU A 497 12.59 -31.96 -21.63
CA LEU A 497 13.91 -32.00 -20.97
C LEU A 497 14.96 -32.74 -21.81
N ASN A 498 14.54 -33.59 -22.76
CA ASN A 498 15.43 -34.34 -23.65
C ASN A 498 15.95 -33.51 -24.83
N HIS A 499 15.50 -32.27 -25.00
CA HIS A 499 16.06 -31.36 -25.99
C HIS A 499 17.53 -31.06 -25.69
N GLU A 500 18.41 -31.14 -26.69
CA GLU A 500 19.87 -31.09 -26.51
C GLU A 500 20.34 -29.85 -25.72
N VAL A 501 19.79 -28.68 -26.06
CA VAL A 501 20.14 -27.42 -25.39
C VAL A 501 19.74 -27.42 -23.91
N ILE A 502 18.60 -28.03 -23.57
CA ILE A 502 18.11 -28.15 -22.19
C ILE A 502 18.95 -29.17 -21.41
N GLN A 503 19.31 -30.30 -22.02
CA GLN A 503 20.23 -31.28 -21.43
C GLN A 503 21.59 -30.65 -21.08
N ARG A 504 22.18 -29.88 -22.02
CA ARG A 504 23.43 -29.14 -21.77
C ARG A 504 23.27 -28.15 -20.61
N PHE A 505 22.14 -27.45 -20.54
CA PHE A 505 21.84 -26.55 -19.44
C PHE A 505 21.71 -27.29 -18.10
N LEU A 506 20.96 -28.39 -18.05
CA LEU A 506 20.78 -29.20 -16.83
C LEU A 506 22.12 -29.73 -16.34
N ASN A 507 23.00 -30.17 -17.25
CA ASN A 507 24.34 -30.66 -16.93
C ASN A 507 25.37 -29.56 -16.59
N LYS A 508 25.02 -28.27 -16.72
CA LYS A 508 25.91 -27.16 -16.34
C LYS A 508 26.17 -27.16 -14.81
N PRO A 509 27.40 -27.33 -14.32
CA PRO A 509 27.68 -27.29 -12.89
C PRO A 509 27.58 -25.86 -12.33
N ARG A 510 27.25 -25.73 -11.04
CA ARG A 510 27.11 -24.42 -10.36
C ARG A 510 28.46 -23.80 -9.96
N ALA A 511 29.45 -24.61 -9.58
CA ALA A 511 30.72 -24.12 -9.04
C ALA A 511 31.94 -24.95 -9.48
N PHE A 512 31.85 -26.28 -9.45
CA PHE A 512 32.95 -27.18 -9.79
C PHE A 512 32.59 -28.05 -10.99
N ALA A 513 33.55 -28.26 -11.90
CA ALA A 513 33.37 -29.16 -13.03
C ALA A 513 33.11 -30.59 -12.53
N THR A 514 31.95 -31.16 -12.89
CA THR A 514 31.57 -32.54 -12.58
C THR A 514 31.13 -33.24 -13.86
N SER A 515 31.35 -34.55 -13.96
CA SER A 515 30.92 -35.35 -15.11
C SER A 515 29.40 -35.52 -15.19
N GLU A 516 28.73 -35.45 -14.04
CA GLU A 516 27.27 -35.53 -13.92
C GLU A 516 26.78 -34.57 -12.83
N THR A 517 25.62 -33.96 -13.01
CA THR A 517 24.99 -33.08 -12.00
C THR A 517 23.79 -33.76 -11.33
N LYS A 518 23.43 -33.30 -10.12
CA LYS A 518 22.20 -33.76 -9.44
C LYS A 518 20.95 -33.57 -10.31
N SER A 519 20.90 -32.54 -11.15
CA SER A 519 19.78 -32.33 -12.08
C SER A 519 19.70 -33.46 -13.13
N THR A 520 20.83 -33.86 -13.70
CA THR A 520 20.89 -34.97 -14.68
C THR A 520 20.44 -36.29 -14.06
N GLN A 521 20.88 -36.58 -12.82
CA GLN A 521 20.45 -37.77 -12.08
C GLN A 521 18.92 -37.79 -11.86
N LEU A 522 18.32 -36.63 -11.57
CA LEU A 522 16.88 -36.50 -11.39
C LEU A 522 16.10 -36.69 -12.71
N VAL A 523 16.65 -36.25 -13.85
CA VAL A 523 16.05 -36.57 -15.17
C VAL A 523 16.01 -38.08 -15.38
N SER A 524 17.14 -38.77 -15.19
CA SER A 524 17.19 -40.23 -15.34
C SER A 524 16.23 -40.95 -14.39
N GLN A 525 16.02 -40.45 -13.17
CA GLN A 525 15.00 -40.98 -12.26
C GLN A 525 13.57 -40.77 -12.80
N LEU A 526 13.27 -39.61 -13.39
CA LEU A 526 11.97 -39.33 -14.00
C LEU A 526 11.72 -40.19 -15.26
N ASP A 527 12.74 -40.40 -16.10
CA ASP A 527 12.64 -41.30 -17.26
C ASP A 527 12.37 -42.75 -16.82
N ASN A 528 13.05 -43.21 -15.76
CA ASN A 528 12.77 -44.52 -15.17
C ASN A 528 11.33 -44.62 -14.63
N LEU A 529 10.80 -43.56 -14.03
CA LEU A 529 9.41 -43.51 -13.54
C LEU A 529 8.38 -43.42 -14.67
N LYS A 530 8.75 -42.84 -15.83
CA LYS A 530 7.94 -42.87 -17.05
C LYS A 530 7.82 -44.30 -17.59
N GLU A 531 8.92 -45.06 -17.60
CA GLU A 531 8.94 -46.46 -18.07
C GLU A 531 8.33 -47.44 -17.07
N LYS A 532 8.55 -47.21 -15.77
CA LYS A 532 8.07 -48.05 -14.67
C LYS A 532 7.33 -47.19 -13.63
N PRO A 533 6.03 -46.92 -13.85
CA PRO A 533 5.25 -46.05 -12.97
C PRO A 533 5.22 -46.52 -11.53
N ASP A 534 5.72 -45.69 -10.62
CA ASP A 534 5.66 -45.88 -9.17
C ASP A 534 5.13 -44.59 -8.53
N PRO A 535 3.81 -44.53 -8.22
CA PRO A 535 3.18 -43.32 -7.69
C PRO A 535 3.76 -42.85 -6.35
N VAL A 536 4.27 -43.78 -5.54
CA VAL A 536 4.83 -43.47 -4.22
C VAL A 536 6.17 -42.75 -4.40
N LYS A 537 7.04 -43.28 -5.27
CA LYS A 537 8.32 -42.64 -5.60
C LYS A 537 8.13 -41.31 -6.31
N LEU A 538 7.20 -41.24 -7.26
CA LEU A 538 6.90 -39.98 -7.97
C LEU A 538 6.43 -38.91 -6.99
N LYS A 539 5.52 -39.24 -6.06
CA LYS A 539 5.06 -38.31 -5.03
C LYS A 539 6.19 -37.84 -4.11
N ALA A 540 7.07 -38.75 -3.69
CA ALA A 540 8.23 -38.40 -2.86
C ALA A 540 9.19 -37.44 -3.60
N LEU A 541 9.44 -37.70 -4.89
CA LEU A 541 10.28 -36.86 -5.73
C LEU A 541 9.66 -35.48 -5.97
N THR A 542 8.37 -35.40 -6.28
CA THR A 542 7.64 -34.12 -6.43
C THR A 542 7.75 -33.30 -5.15
N LYS A 543 7.64 -33.94 -3.97
CA LYS A 543 7.83 -33.26 -2.69
C LYS A 543 9.27 -32.77 -2.48
N GLU A 544 10.29 -33.57 -2.80
CA GLU A 544 11.70 -33.11 -2.73
C GLU A 544 11.93 -31.88 -3.62
N LEU A 545 11.33 -31.87 -4.83
CA LEU A 545 11.44 -30.74 -5.75
C LEU A 545 10.71 -29.51 -5.23
N GLU A 546 9.53 -29.68 -4.61
CA GLU A 546 8.79 -28.60 -3.93
C GLU A 546 9.59 -27.99 -2.77
N ASP A 547 10.19 -28.83 -1.94
CA ASP A 547 11.03 -28.40 -0.82
C ASP A 547 12.21 -27.56 -1.33
N LYS A 548 12.83 -27.96 -2.45
CA LYS A 548 13.88 -27.18 -3.12
C LYS A 548 13.39 -25.85 -3.71
N ARG A 549 12.13 -25.76 -4.18
CA ARG A 549 11.55 -24.46 -4.63
C ARG A 549 11.52 -23.50 -3.44
N THR A 550 11.10 -23.99 -2.28
CA THR A 550 11.10 -23.23 -1.03
C THR A 550 12.51 -22.81 -0.60
N GLU A 551 13.50 -23.69 -0.72
CA GLU A 551 14.91 -23.35 -0.44
C GLU A 551 15.42 -22.21 -1.32
N VAL A 552 15.11 -22.23 -2.62
CA VAL A 552 15.52 -21.17 -3.56
C VAL A 552 14.91 -19.82 -3.16
N LEU A 553 13.64 -19.80 -2.78
CA LEU A 553 12.98 -18.59 -2.28
C LEU A 553 13.61 -18.10 -0.96
N ALA A 554 13.96 -19.02 -0.06
CA ALA A 554 14.63 -18.70 1.20
C ALA A 554 16.02 -18.06 0.99
N GLU A 555 16.77 -18.44 -0.04
CA GLU A 555 18.07 -17.82 -0.39
C GLU A 555 17.97 -16.30 -0.65
N PHE A 556 16.79 -15.81 -1.04
CA PHE A 556 16.53 -14.39 -1.28
C PHE A 556 15.73 -13.72 -0.17
N ASN A 557 15.54 -14.38 0.98
CA ASN A 557 14.70 -13.89 2.07
C ASN A 557 13.22 -13.70 1.70
N PHE A 558 12.68 -14.49 0.77
CA PHE A 558 11.23 -14.69 0.73
C PHE A 558 10.85 -15.42 2.03
N LYS A 559 10.42 -14.65 3.04
CA LYS A 559 9.91 -15.19 4.31
C LYS A 559 8.52 -15.84 4.16
N ILE A 560 8.10 -16.09 2.93
CA ILE A 560 6.77 -16.53 2.57
C ILE A 560 6.87 -17.96 2.06
N THR A 561 6.23 -18.87 2.79
CA THR A 561 6.11 -20.27 2.38
C THR A 561 5.16 -20.35 1.18
N PRO A 562 5.59 -20.91 0.03
CA PRO A 562 4.68 -21.12 -1.09
C PRO A 562 3.47 -21.95 -0.64
N ALA A 563 2.28 -21.64 -1.17
CA ALA A 563 1.11 -22.44 -0.88
C ALA A 563 1.29 -23.87 -1.43
N PRO A 564 0.87 -24.91 -0.69
CA PRO A 564 0.72 -26.23 -1.29
C PRO A 564 -0.24 -26.11 -2.48
N SER A 565 0.13 -26.74 -3.60
CA SER A 565 -0.71 -26.84 -4.79
C SER A 565 -2.14 -27.20 -4.41
N SER A 566 -3.09 -26.33 -4.75
CA SER A 566 -4.52 -26.60 -4.62
C SER A 566 -4.91 -27.70 -5.60
N LEU A 567 -4.80 -28.95 -5.16
CA LEU A 567 -5.53 -30.12 -5.65
C LEU A 567 -5.58 -31.11 -4.49
N GLY A 568 -6.74 -31.21 -3.85
CA GLY A 568 -6.93 -32.08 -2.69
C GLY A 568 -8.21 -31.89 -1.88
N LEU A 569 -9.31 -31.47 -2.51
CA LEU A 569 -10.66 -32.04 -2.38
C LEU A 569 -11.51 -31.60 -3.58
#